data_AF-A0A7X2TV66-F1
#
_entry.id   AF-A0A7X2TV66-F1
#
_cell.length_a   1.000
_cell.length_b   1.000
_cell.length_c   1.000
_cell.angle_alpha   90.00
_cell.angle_beta   90.00
_cell.angle_gamma   90.00
#
_symmetry.space_group_name_H-M   'P 1'
#
loop_
_entity.id
_entity.type
_entity.pdbx_description
1 polymer ?
#
loop_
_entity_poly.entity_id
_entity_poly.type
_entity_poly.pdbx_seq_one_letter_code
_entity_poly.pdbx_strand_id
1 'polypeptide(L)'
;MLLFRLLIVTAALCAAQDKAAILALDKQWSDAIVKSDTATLGKLLADDLVYAHATGIIDTKKSYIAKIKERRQVYKSFEQHNPQVNIYKDSALTFSHVRVTGTNQAGVFDDKIMLIHFWVKINNAWRLAGHQTTKIDKIP
;
A
#
# COMPACT_ATOMS: atom_id res chain seq x y z
N MET A 1 -24.25 11.03 32.47
CA MET A 1 -23.45 9.85 32.06
C MET A 1 -23.90 9.18 30.75
N LEU A 2 -25.12 9.44 30.23
CA LEU A 2 -25.60 8.83 28.97
C LEU A 2 -25.01 9.49 27.70
N LEU A 3 -24.88 10.82 27.67
CA LEU A 3 -24.30 11.55 26.52
C LEU A 3 -22.81 11.25 26.28
N PHE A 4 -22.03 11.03 27.35
CA PHE A 4 -20.60 10.71 27.23
C PHE A 4 -20.37 9.28 26.69
N ARG A 5 -21.29 8.34 26.96
CA ARG A 5 -21.23 6.98 26.41
C ARG A 5 -21.60 6.93 24.93
N LEU A 6 -22.52 7.80 24.46
CA LEU A 6 -22.92 7.84 23.06
C LEU A 6 -21.83 8.41 22.13
N LEU A 7 -21.05 9.39 22.61
CA LEU A 7 -19.96 10.01 21.84
C LEU A 7 -18.71 9.12 21.69
N ILE A 8 -18.42 8.27 22.69
CA ILE A 8 -17.27 7.36 22.67
C ILE A 8 -17.50 6.20 21.68
N VAL A 9 -18.75 5.73 21.55
CA VAL A 9 -19.11 4.63 20.64
C VAL A 9 -18.99 5.06 19.18
N THR A 10 -19.40 6.28 18.81
CA THR A 10 -19.33 6.77 17.43
C THR A 10 -17.90 7.00 16.93
N ALA A 11 -17.02 7.57 17.76
CA ALA A 11 -15.63 7.80 17.38
C ALA A 11 -14.85 6.49 17.16
N ALA A 12 -15.06 5.49 18.01
CA ALA A 12 -14.45 4.17 17.86
C ALA A 12 -14.94 3.44 16.59
N LEU A 13 -16.23 3.58 16.26
CA LEU A 13 -16.81 2.99 15.06
C LEU A 13 -16.27 3.63 13.77
N CYS A 14 -16.13 4.95 13.73
CA CYS A 14 -15.51 5.68 12.61
C CYS A 14 -14.05 5.25 12.40
N ALA A 15 -13.27 5.18 13.48
CA ALA A 15 -11.87 4.74 13.41
C ALA A 15 -11.72 3.28 12.93
N ALA A 16 -12.63 2.39 13.36
CA ALA A 16 -12.65 1.01 12.87
C ALA A 16 -13.03 0.91 11.39
N GLN A 17 -14.01 1.72 10.95
CA GLN A 17 -14.41 1.81 9.54
C GLN A 17 -13.28 2.34 8.65
N ASP A 18 -12.58 3.39 9.10
CA ASP A 18 -11.44 3.95 8.37
C ASP A 18 -10.29 2.94 8.25
N LYS A 19 -9.99 2.17 9.31
CA LYS A 19 -8.99 1.09 9.25
C LYS A 19 -9.35 0.03 8.22
N ALA A 20 -10.60 -0.43 8.21
CA ALA A 20 -11.06 -1.41 7.24
C ALA A 20 -11.00 -0.88 5.79
N ALA A 21 -11.35 0.40 5.59
CA ALA A 21 -11.26 1.05 4.29
C ALA A 21 -9.80 1.14 3.78
N ILE A 22 -8.85 1.51 4.65
CA ILE A 22 -7.43 1.54 4.30
C ILE A 22 -6.91 0.15 3.95
N LEU A 23 -7.24 -0.89 4.72
CA LEU A 23 -6.86 -2.27 4.39
C LEU A 23 -7.42 -2.71 3.03
N ALA A 24 -8.66 -2.35 2.73
CA ALA A 24 -9.27 -2.66 1.44
C ALA A 24 -8.55 -1.96 0.27
N LEU A 25 -8.14 -0.70 0.44
CA LEU A 25 -7.37 0.05 -0.54
C LEU A 25 -5.96 -0.53 -0.73
N ASP A 26 -5.31 -0.95 0.36
CA ASP A 26 -4.00 -1.61 0.33
C ASP A 26 -4.06 -2.94 -0.45
N LYS A 27 -5.11 -3.73 -0.18
CA LYS A 27 -5.40 -4.95 -0.94
C LYS A 27 -5.69 -4.64 -2.41
N GLN A 28 -6.48 -3.62 -2.70
CA GLN A 28 -6.78 -3.18 -4.07
C GLN A 28 -5.51 -2.78 -4.83
N TRP A 29 -4.58 -2.09 -4.16
CA TRP A 29 -3.27 -1.77 -4.73
C TRP A 29 -2.48 -3.05 -5.05
N SER A 30 -2.41 -4.01 -4.12
CA SER A 30 -1.66 -5.26 -4.33
C SER A 30 -2.25 -6.09 -5.49
N ASP A 31 -3.58 -6.11 -5.62
CA ASP A 31 -4.27 -6.78 -6.71
C ASP A 31 -4.00 -6.09 -8.05
N ALA A 32 -3.95 -4.75 -8.05
CA ALA A 32 -3.69 -3.97 -9.24
C ALA A 32 -2.26 -4.19 -9.77
N ILE A 33 -1.25 -4.28 -8.91
CA ILE A 33 0.13 -4.55 -9.36
C ILE A 33 0.28 -5.97 -9.93
N VAL A 34 -0.38 -6.97 -9.31
CA VAL A 34 -0.35 -8.37 -9.80
C VAL A 34 -1.09 -8.49 -11.14
N LYS A 35 -2.22 -7.80 -11.30
CA LYS A 35 -3.00 -7.78 -12.55
C LYS A 35 -2.45 -6.82 -13.61
N SER A 36 -1.39 -6.06 -13.30
CA SER A 36 -0.89 -4.97 -14.14
C SER A 36 -1.98 -3.93 -14.49
N ASP A 37 -2.95 -3.70 -13.58
CA ASP A 37 -4.06 -2.76 -13.76
C ASP A 37 -3.60 -1.31 -13.52
N THR A 38 -2.99 -0.75 -14.55
CA THR A 38 -2.48 0.63 -14.52
C THR A 38 -3.56 1.70 -14.37
N ALA A 39 -4.82 1.40 -14.73
CA ALA A 39 -5.92 2.34 -14.57
C ALA A 39 -6.31 2.48 -13.10
N THR A 40 -6.39 1.35 -12.37
CA THR A 40 -6.60 1.36 -10.92
C THR A 40 -5.43 2.00 -10.20
N LEU A 41 -4.19 1.68 -10.57
CA LEU A 41 -3.00 2.34 -10.00
C LEU A 41 -3.03 3.86 -10.23
N GLY A 42 -3.44 4.31 -11.41
CA GLY A 42 -3.58 5.75 -11.71
C GLY A 42 -4.52 6.49 -10.76
N LYS A 43 -5.57 5.81 -10.26
CA LYS A 43 -6.54 6.37 -9.31
C LYS A 43 -6.08 6.26 -7.86
N LEU A 44 -5.36 5.19 -7.50
CA LEU A 44 -4.93 4.95 -6.12
C LEU A 44 -3.70 5.76 -5.72
N LEU A 45 -2.75 5.95 -6.64
CA LEU A 45 -1.48 6.60 -6.35
C LEU A 45 -1.64 8.13 -6.33
N ALA A 46 -1.06 8.79 -5.33
CA ALA A 46 -0.96 10.25 -5.28
C ALA A 46 -0.01 10.77 -6.38
N ASP A 47 -0.21 12.00 -6.86
CA ASP A 47 0.61 12.55 -7.94
C ASP A 47 2.05 12.86 -7.48
N ASP A 48 2.24 13.13 -6.19
CA ASP A 48 3.50 13.35 -5.50
C ASP A 48 4.07 12.07 -4.84
N LEU A 49 3.64 10.89 -5.29
CA LEU A 49 4.10 9.59 -4.78
C LEU A 49 5.63 9.48 -4.71
N VAL A 50 6.12 9.05 -3.54
CA VAL A 50 7.47 8.54 -3.34
C VAL A 50 7.41 7.02 -3.22
N TYR A 51 7.91 6.30 -4.23
CA TYR A 51 7.93 4.84 -4.25
C TYR A 51 9.37 4.32 -4.13
N ALA A 52 9.82 4.11 -2.89
CA ALA A 52 11.16 3.64 -2.56
C ALA A 52 11.23 2.11 -2.54
N HIS A 53 12.03 1.54 -3.43
CA HIS A 53 12.28 0.10 -3.49
C HIS A 53 13.37 -0.29 -2.49
N ALA A 54 13.39 -1.56 -2.06
CA ALA A 54 14.45 -2.09 -1.19
C ALA A 54 15.86 -2.03 -1.80
N THR A 55 15.99 -1.73 -3.09
CA THR A 55 17.26 -1.46 -3.78
C THR A 55 17.77 -0.03 -3.58
N GLY A 56 16.98 0.87 -2.99
CA GLY A 56 17.27 2.30 -2.89
C GLY A 56 16.84 3.11 -4.11
N ILE A 57 16.37 2.47 -5.18
CA ILE A 57 15.79 3.16 -6.34
C ILE A 57 14.45 3.78 -5.89
N ILE A 58 14.20 5.02 -6.32
CA ILE A 58 12.95 5.72 -6.06
C ILE A 58 12.22 5.95 -7.39
N ASP A 59 10.95 5.57 -7.44
CA ASP A 59 10.05 5.88 -8.54
C ASP A 59 9.06 6.99 -8.17
N THR A 60 8.70 7.79 -9.18
CA THR A 60 7.50 8.63 -9.17
C THR A 60 6.28 7.80 -9.57
N LYS A 61 5.06 8.31 -9.37
CA LYS A 61 3.84 7.69 -9.94
C LYS A 61 3.97 7.39 -11.43
N LYS A 62 4.50 8.33 -12.21
CA LYS A 62 4.66 8.19 -13.67
C LYS A 62 5.64 7.06 -14.02
N SER A 63 6.83 7.05 -13.41
CA SER A 63 7.85 6.03 -13.73
C SER A 63 7.44 4.65 -13.23
N TYR A 64 6.78 4.57 -12.07
CA TYR A 64 6.25 3.31 -11.53
C TYR A 64 5.18 2.71 -12.44
N ILE A 65 4.15 3.49 -12.79
CA ILE A 65 3.08 3.01 -13.69
C ILE A 65 3.65 2.61 -15.06
N ALA A 66 4.62 3.36 -15.60
CA ALA A 66 5.28 3.00 -16.85
C ALA A 66 6.00 1.64 -16.75
N LYS A 67 6.72 1.36 -15.65
CA LYS A 67 7.38 0.06 -15.43
C LYS A 67 6.41 -1.11 -15.42
N ILE A 68 5.23 -0.93 -14.81
CA ILE A 68 4.16 -1.95 -14.81
C ILE A 68 3.57 -2.11 -16.21
N LYS A 69 3.24 -1.00 -16.88
CA LYS A 69 2.65 -0.99 -18.23
C LYS A 69 3.55 -1.68 -19.25
N GLU A 70 4.84 -1.39 -19.19
CA GLU A 70 5.86 -1.89 -20.11
C GLU A 70 6.39 -3.27 -19.69
N ARG A 71 5.81 -3.87 -18.63
CA ARG A 71 6.16 -5.19 -18.11
C ARG A 71 7.64 -5.34 -17.73
N ARG A 72 8.32 -4.23 -17.42
CA ARG A 72 9.69 -4.25 -16.87
C ARG A 72 9.73 -4.78 -15.44
N GLN A 73 8.61 -4.66 -14.75
CA GLN A 73 8.36 -5.26 -13.44
C GLN A 73 7.03 -6.01 -13.52
N VAL A 74 7.07 -7.34 -13.38
CA VAL A 74 5.89 -8.20 -13.38
C VAL A 74 5.79 -8.88 -12.03
N TYR A 75 4.70 -8.63 -11.31
CA TYR A 75 4.38 -9.32 -10.06
C TYR A 75 3.51 -10.53 -10.35
N LYS A 76 3.92 -11.71 -9.89
CA LYS A 76 3.15 -12.95 -9.98
C LYS A 76 2.30 -13.16 -8.73
N SER A 77 2.84 -12.90 -7.55
CA SER A 77 2.09 -12.88 -6.29
C SER A 77 2.59 -11.78 -5.36
N PHE A 78 1.70 -11.31 -4.49
CA PHE A 78 1.99 -10.33 -3.46
C PHE A 78 1.19 -10.71 -2.20
N GLU A 79 1.81 -11.49 -1.32
CA GLU A 79 1.16 -12.10 -0.16
C GLU A 79 1.49 -11.30 1.09
N GLN A 80 0.53 -10.51 1.58
CA GLN A 80 0.69 -9.73 2.81
C GLN A 80 0.33 -10.55 4.04
N HIS A 81 1.19 -10.49 5.06
CA HIS A 81 1.03 -11.16 6.34
C HIS A 81 0.79 -10.14 7.45
N ASN A 82 -0.28 -10.34 8.22
CA ASN A 82 -0.66 -9.54 9.38
C ASN A 82 -0.62 -8.02 9.14
N PRO A 83 -1.34 -7.50 8.11
CA PRO A 83 -1.33 -6.07 7.83
C PRO A 83 -1.91 -5.28 9.01
N GLN A 84 -1.20 -4.23 9.42
CA GLN A 84 -1.59 -3.33 10.50
C GLN A 84 -1.90 -1.95 9.93
N VAL A 85 -2.81 -1.22 10.58
CA VAL A 85 -3.18 0.14 10.20
C VAL A 85 -3.22 1.07 11.40
N ASN A 86 -2.50 2.18 11.28
CA ASN A 86 -2.56 3.32 12.19
C ASN A 86 -3.16 4.52 11.44
N ILE A 87 -4.26 5.08 11.96
CA ILE A 87 -4.95 6.24 11.37
C ILE A 87 -4.53 7.50 12.12
N TYR A 88 -4.24 8.58 11.38
CA TYR A 88 -3.87 9.89 11.88
C TYR A 88 -4.65 10.99 11.14
N LYS A 89 -5.87 11.32 11.60
CA LYS A 89 -6.77 12.27 10.92
C LYS A 89 -6.94 11.94 9.43
N ASP A 90 -6.30 12.70 8.55
CA ASP A 90 -6.35 12.59 7.09
C ASP A 90 -5.15 11.83 6.50
N SER A 91 -4.39 11.12 7.34
CA SER A 91 -3.37 10.18 6.90
C SER A 91 -3.51 8.82 7.58
N ALA A 92 -2.90 7.80 6.99
CA ALA A 92 -2.83 6.47 7.54
C ALA A 92 -1.51 5.80 7.17
N LEU A 93 -0.98 4.99 8.08
CA LEU A 93 0.17 4.14 7.83
C LEU A 93 -0.28 2.69 7.85
N THR A 94 0.07 1.95 6.80
CA THR A 94 -0.01 0.48 6.83
C THR A 94 1.37 -0.13 6.95
N PHE A 95 1.45 -1.25 7.67
CA PHE A 95 2.65 -2.04 7.81
C PHE A 95 2.33 -3.51 7.60
N SER A 96 3.14 -4.24 6.83
CA SER A 96 3.01 -5.69 6.67
C SER A 96 4.35 -6.34 6.36
N HIS A 97 4.45 -7.63 6.67
CA HIS A 97 5.46 -8.49 6.05
C HIS A 97 4.88 -9.08 4.77
N VAL A 98 5.70 -9.22 3.73
CA VAL A 98 5.22 -9.66 2.42
C VAL A 98 6.16 -10.71 1.84
N ARG A 99 5.58 -11.76 1.25
CA ARG A 99 6.26 -12.56 0.23
C ARG A 99 5.84 -12.07 -1.14
N VAL A 100 6.80 -11.70 -1.98
CA VAL A 100 6.53 -11.18 -3.32
C VAL A 100 7.31 -11.98 -4.35
N THR A 101 6.61 -12.47 -5.38
CA THR A 101 7.22 -13.24 -6.45
C THR A 101 6.97 -12.57 -7.80
N GLY A 102 7.87 -12.77 -8.75
CA GLY A 102 7.71 -12.16 -10.07
C GLY A 102 8.93 -12.25 -10.94
N THR A 103 9.00 -11.34 -11.91
CA THR A 103 10.11 -11.24 -12.86
C THR A 103 10.39 -9.78 -13.17
N ASN A 104 11.66 -9.44 -13.28
CA ASN A 104 12.12 -8.14 -13.75
C ASN A 104 13.35 -8.31 -14.67
N GLN A 105 14.03 -7.21 -14.99
CA GLN A 105 15.21 -7.24 -15.87
C GLN A 105 16.38 -8.08 -15.33
N ALA A 106 16.45 -8.33 -14.02
CA ALA A 106 17.47 -9.19 -13.40
C ALA A 106 17.08 -10.68 -13.39
N GLY A 107 15.85 -11.02 -13.78
CA GLY A 107 15.33 -12.39 -13.81
C GLY A 107 14.15 -12.61 -12.86
N VAL A 108 13.92 -13.88 -12.52
CA VAL A 108 12.87 -14.29 -11.57
C VAL A 108 13.29 -13.93 -10.16
N PHE A 109 12.34 -13.45 -9.35
CA PHE A 109 12.56 -13.17 -7.93
C PHE A 109 11.47 -13.80 -7.06
N ASP A 110 11.85 -14.13 -5.82
CA ASP A 110 10.99 -14.57 -4.71
C ASP A 110 11.56 -13.95 -3.43
N ASP A 111 11.14 -12.71 -3.17
CA ASP A 111 11.67 -11.88 -2.11
C ASP A 111 10.73 -11.88 -0.90
N LYS A 112 11.32 -11.74 0.30
CA LYS A 112 10.59 -11.41 1.52
C LYS A 112 10.92 -9.98 1.91
N ILE A 113 9.91 -9.18 2.23
CA ILE A 113 10.07 -7.76 2.53
C ILE A 113 9.22 -7.34 3.73
N MET A 114 9.67 -6.30 4.42
CA MET A 114 8.79 -5.41 5.18
C MET A 114 8.26 -4.32 4.25
N LEU A 115 6.98 -3.99 4.37
CA LEU A 115 6.30 -2.98 3.57
C LEU A 115 5.69 -1.93 4.49
N ILE A 116 5.94 -0.65 4.17
CA ILE A 116 5.19 0.48 4.69
C ILE A 116 4.48 1.17 3.53
N HIS A 117 3.20 1.45 3.71
CA HIS A 117 2.49 2.43 2.92
C HIS A 117 2.06 3.63 3.75
N PHE A 118 2.18 4.80 3.15
CA PHE A 118 1.65 6.04 3.68
C PHE A 118 0.51 6.53 2.79
N TRP A 119 -0.70 6.51 3.34
CA TRP A 119 -1.93 6.93 2.70
C TRP A 119 -2.30 8.33 3.20
N VAL A 120 -2.81 9.17 2.31
CA VAL A 120 -3.30 10.52 2.60
C VAL A 120 -4.65 10.73 1.96
N LYS A 121 -5.53 11.50 2.61
CA LYS A 121 -6.84 11.86 2.08
C LYS A 121 -6.72 13.19 1.32
N ILE A 122 -6.83 13.13 0.00
CA ILE A 122 -6.76 14.28 -0.91
C ILE A 122 -8.14 14.44 -1.56
N ASN A 123 -8.77 15.61 -1.43
CA ASN A 123 -10.11 15.88 -1.96
C ASN A 123 -11.15 14.82 -1.55
N ASN A 124 -11.13 14.45 -0.27
CA ASN A 124 -11.97 13.41 0.34
C ASN A 124 -11.78 11.99 -0.23
N ALA A 125 -10.68 11.73 -0.94
CA ALA A 125 -10.32 10.41 -1.44
C ALA A 125 -8.94 10.00 -0.95
N TRP A 126 -8.83 8.76 -0.45
CA TRP A 126 -7.54 8.20 -0.04
C TRP A 126 -6.65 7.94 -1.25
N ARG A 127 -5.36 8.28 -1.09
CA ARG A 127 -4.31 8.10 -2.09
C ARG A 127 -3.04 7.59 -1.42
N LEU A 128 -2.35 6.66 -2.07
CA LEU A 128 -1.04 6.18 -1.64
C LEU A 128 0.01 7.23 -2.01
N ALA A 129 0.58 7.91 -1.02
CA ALA A 129 1.60 8.93 -1.19
C ALA A 129 3.02 8.44 -0.91
N GLY A 130 3.17 7.37 -0.11
CA GLY A 130 4.47 6.78 0.17
C GLY A 130 4.43 5.26 0.10
N HIS A 131 5.43 4.66 -0.53
CA HIS A 131 5.70 3.23 -0.51
C HIS A 131 7.17 3.02 -0.16
N GLN A 132 7.44 2.16 0.80
CA GLN A 132 8.81 1.75 1.11
C GLN A 132 8.89 0.28 1.45
N THR A 133 9.92 -0.38 0.91
CA THR A 133 10.22 -1.77 1.19
C THR A 133 11.64 -1.94 1.72
N THR A 134 11.80 -2.94 2.58
CA THR A 134 13.11 -3.38 3.09
C THR A 134 13.18 -4.90 2.96
N LYS A 135 14.26 -5.46 2.39
CA LYS A 135 14.46 -6.91 2.31
C LYS A 135 14.66 -7.50 3.70
N ILE A 136 14.10 -8.69 3.92
CA ILE A 136 14.27 -9.48 5.16
C ILE A 136 14.55 -10.94 4.79
N ASP A 137 15.25 -11.67 5.66
CA ASP A 137 15.59 -13.08 5.39
C ASP A 137 14.39 -14.02 5.59
N LYS A 138 13.54 -13.70 6.59
CA LYS A 138 12.37 -14.49 6.99
C LYS A 138 11.19 -13.58 7.33
N ILE A 139 9.98 -14.07 7.04
CA ILE A 139 8.74 -13.48 7.55
C ILE A 139 8.58 -13.98 8.99
N PRO A 140 8.41 -13.09 9.98
CA PRO A 140 8.22 -13.45 11.39
C PRO A 140 6.95 -14.26 11.65
#